data_AF-A0A0V8JQW4-F1
#
_entry.id   AF-A0A0V8JQW4-F1
#
_cell.length_a   1.000
_cell.length_b   1.000
_cell.length_c   1.000
_cell.angle_alpha   90.00
_cell.angle_beta   90.00
_cell.angle_gamma   90.00
#
_symmetry.space_group_name_H-M   'P 1'
#
loop_
_entity.id
_entity.type
_entity.pdbx_description
1 polymer ?
#
loop_
_entity_poly.entity_id
_entity_poly.type
_entity_poly.pdbx_seq_one_letter_code
_entity_poly.pdbx_strand_id
1 'polypeptide(L)'
;MINEVWLNDTKLIVRHFEEKQEQEKRYITFEFDVTSEAYHDVTTLLYKNKFHVRIPAKNESFFAVIQTYFTSVTNLYQENQIGTFTLTLVEEQPK
;
A
#
# COMPACT_ATOMS: atom_id res chain seq x y z
N MET A 1 -2.08 -4.59 -16.46
CA MET A 1 -1.31 -4.95 -15.26
C MET A 1 -1.19 -3.68 -14.42
N ILE A 2 -1.53 -3.72 -13.13
CA ILE A 2 -1.36 -2.55 -12.24
C ILE A 2 0.04 -2.62 -11.66
N ASN A 3 0.83 -1.58 -11.92
CA ASN A 3 2.22 -1.44 -11.48
C ASN A 3 2.46 -0.16 -10.68
N GLU A 4 1.45 0.70 -10.57
CA GLU A 4 1.55 2.00 -9.92
C GLU A 4 0.29 2.28 -9.11
N VAL A 5 0.49 2.61 -7.84
CA VAL A 5 -0.55 3.04 -6.91
C VAL A 5 -0.04 4.28 -6.18
N TRP A 6 -0.90 5.27 -6.02
CA TRP A 6 -0.60 6.45 -5.23
C TRP A 6 -1.35 6.39 -3.91
N LEU A 7 -0.64 6.63 -2.81
CA LEU A 7 -1.21 6.83 -1.49
C LEU A 7 -0.99 8.28 -1.07
N ASN A 8 -2.06 9.07 -1.03
CA ASN A 8 -1.98 10.53 -0.91
C ASN A 8 -1.08 11.07 -2.03
N ASP A 9 0.07 11.66 -1.69
CA ASP A 9 1.06 12.21 -2.62
C ASP A 9 2.27 11.29 -2.84
N THR A 10 2.27 10.10 -2.22
CA THR A 10 3.35 9.12 -2.34
C THR A 10 3.04 8.14 -3.48
N LYS A 11 3.93 8.10 -4.48
CA LYS A 11 3.90 7.12 -5.55
C LYS A 11 4.56 5.82 -5.10
N LEU A 12 3.85 4.69 -5.23
CA LEU A 12 4.35 3.35 -4.96
C LEU A 12 4.36 2.53 -6.26
N ILE A 13 5.49 1.90 -6.54
CA ILE A 13 5.62 0.93 -7.62
C ILE A 13 5.27 -0.44 -7.06
N VAL A 14 4.17 -1.00 -7.53
CA VAL A 14 3.65 -2.28 -7.03
C VAL A 14 4.02 -3.42 -7.97
N ARG A 15 4.39 -4.55 -7.39
CA ARG A 15 4.74 -5.79 -8.11
C ARG A 15 3.54 -6.73 -8.21
N HIS A 16 2.71 -6.71 -7.18
CA HIS A 16 1.47 -7.46 -7.11
C HIS A 16 0.32 -6.53 -6.73
N PHE A 17 -0.85 -6.79 -7.30
CA PHE A 17 -2.07 -6.06 -7.02
C PHE A 17 -3.25 -7.03 -7.09
N GLU A 18 -4.01 -7.09 -6.02
CA GLU A 18 -5.19 -7.92 -5.87
C GLU A 18 -6.33 -7.08 -5.29
N GLU A 19 -7.54 -7.33 -5.81
CA GLU A 19 -8.77 -6.74 -5.30
C GLU A 19 -9.72 -7.85 -4.89
N LYS A 20 -10.32 -7.69 -3.71
CA LYS A 20 -11.37 -8.57 -3.20
C LYS A 20 -12.56 -7.74 -2.77
N GLN A 21 -13.75 -8.26 -3.02
CA GLN A 21 -14.98 -7.70 -2.50
C GLN A 21 -15.59 -8.70 -1.54
N GLU A 22 -15.67 -8.34 -0.26
CA GLU A 22 -16.25 -9.17 0.80
C GLU A 22 -17.20 -8.33 1.64
N GLN A 23 -18.41 -8.83 1.89
CA GLN A 23 -19.40 -8.18 2.77
C GLN A 23 -19.62 -6.69 2.45
N GLU A 24 -19.81 -6.39 1.16
CA GLU A 24 -20.01 -5.01 0.64
C GLU A 24 -18.81 -4.07 0.81
N LYS A 25 -17.68 -4.56 1.33
CA LYS A 25 -16.42 -3.82 1.42
C LYS A 25 -15.46 -4.26 0.33
N ARG A 26 -14.74 -3.31 -0.23
CA ARG A 26 -13.65 -3.56 -1.17
C ARG A 26 -12.32 -3.55 -0.42
N TYR A 27 -11.58 -4.62 -0.57
CA TYR A 27 -10.22 -4.80 -0.07
C TYR A 27 -9.25 -4.77 -1.22
N ILE A 28 -8.14 -4.07 -1.03
CA ILE A 28 -7.11 -3.89 -2.03
C ILE A 28 -5.79 -4.26 -1.39
N THR A 29 -5.19 -5.33 -1.89
CA THR A 29 -3.89 -5.81 -1.44
C THR A 29 -2.87 -5.54 -2.53
N PHE A 30 -1.76 -4.93 -2.18
CA PHE A 30 -0.65 -4.77 -3.11
C PHE A 30 0.69 -4.95 -2.43
N GLU A 31 1.66 -5.37 -3.23
CA GLU A 31 3.02 -5.64 -2.78
C GLU A 31 3.99 -4.68 -3.43
N PHE A 32 4.89 -4.10 -2.64
CA PHE A 32 5.91 -3.18 -3.10
C PHE A 32 7.21 -3.39 -2.33
N ASP A 33 8.32 -3.11 -3.01
CA ASP A 33 9.65 -3.23 -2.43
C ASP A 33 10.08 -1.90 -1.80
N VAL A 34 10.63 -1.98 -0.60
CA VAL A 34 11.05 -0.83 0.20
C VAL A 34 12.53 -1.01 0.55
N THR A 35 13.34 -0.03 0.18
CA THR A 35 14.76 0.02 0.57
C THR A 35 14.87 0.48 2.03
N SER A 36 15.99 0.14 2.68
CA SER A 36 16.33 0.67 4.02
C SER A 36 16.24 2.20 4.11
N GLU A 37 16.58 2.93 3.05
CA GLU A 37 16.45 4.40 2.97
C GLU A 37 14.98 4.84 2.99
N ALA A 38 14.11 4.19 2.20
CA ALA A 38 12.69 4.52 2.11
C ALA A 38 11.87 3.94 3.28
N TYR A 39 12.45 3.05 4.10
CA TYR A 39 11.76 2.39 5.20
C TYR A 39 11.18 3.38 6.21
N HIS A 40 11.92 4.43 6.56
CA HIS A 40 11.43 5.43 7.51
C HIS A 40 10.22 6.21 6.96
N ASP A 41 10.24 6.56 5.67
CA ASP A 41 9.14 7.27 5.01
C ASP A 41 7.91 6.38 4.90
N VAL A 42 8.09 5.12 4.49
CA VAL A 42 6.98 4.15 4.36
C VAL A 42 6.35 3.87 5.72
N THR A 43 7.14 3.61 6.76
CA THR A 43 6.58 3.36 8.10
C THR A 43 5.82 4.59 8.63
N THR A 44 6.35 5.79 8.43
CA THR A 44 5.68 7.05 8.77
C THR A 44 4.37 7.23 7.99
N LEU A 45 4.35 6.87 6.70
CA LEU A 45 3.14 6.89 5.88
C LEU A 45 2.09 5.92 6.45
N LEU A 46 2.48 4.70 6.79
CA LEU A 46 1.58 3.69 7.35
C LEU A 46 0.93 4.12 8.68
N TYR A 47 1.62 4.92 9.50
CA TYR A 47 1.01 5.48 10.72
C TYR A 47 -0.16 6.44 10.47
N LYS A 48 -0.33 6.99 9.25
CA LYS A 48 -1.45 7.88 8.93
C LYS A 48 -2.80 7.15 8.91
N ASN A 49 -2.79 5.82 8.74
CA ASN A 49 -3.95 4.92 8.72
C ASN A 49 -5.00 5.15 7.61
N LYS A 50 -5.23 6.39 7.17
CA LYS A 50 -6.14 6.77 6.08
C LYS A 50 -5.38 7.25 4.86
N PHE A 51 -5.79 6.80 3.69
CA PHE A 51 -5.17 7.15 2.41
C PHE A 51 -6.22 7.52 1.38
N HIS A 52 -5.91 8.58 0.64
CA HIS A 52 -6.48 8.78 -0.68
C HIS A 52 -5.71 7.90 -1.67
N VAL A 53 -6.32 6.78 -2.06
CA VAL A 53 -5.73 5.83 -3.00
C VAL A 53 -6.08 6.26 -4.41
N ARG A 54 -5.08 6.37 -5.29
CA ARG A 54 -5.29 6.63 -6.71
C ARG A 54 -4.60 5.55 -7.53
N ILE A 55 -5.33 5.00 -8.48
CA ILE A 55 -4.86 3.94 -9.38
C ILE A 55 -4.94 4.49 -10.81
N PRO A 56 -3.88 5.13 -11.34
CA PRO A 56 -3.90 5.76 -12.65
C PRO A 56 -4.28 4.78 -13.77
N ALA A 57 -3.82 3.52 -13.67
CA ALA A 57 -4.14 2.47 -14.64
C ALA A 57 -5.65 2.15 -14.73
N LYS A 58 -6.43 2.48 -13.71
CA LYS A 58 -7.89 2.33 -13.67
C LYS A 58 -8.66 3.64 -13.80
N ASN A 59 -7.94 4.77 -13.86
CA ASN A 59 -8.52 6.11 -13.75
C ASN A 59 -9.46 6.25 -12.54
N GLU A 60 -9.05 5.67 -11.41
CA GLU A 60 -9.88 5.51 -10.22
C GLU A 60 -9.20 6.12 -9.00
N SER A 61 -10.00 6.70 -8.11
CA SER A 61 -9.55 7.23 -6.83
C SER A 61 -10.63 7.09 -5.75
N PHE A 62 -10.24 6.64 -4.57
CA PHE A 62 -11.14 6.43 -3.43
C PHE A 62 -10.37 6.62 -2.12
N PHE A 63 -11.10 6.75 -1.02
CA PHE A 63 -10.51 6.78 0.33
C PHE A 63 -10.53 5.37 0.91
N ALA A 64 -9.42 4.97 1.54
CA ALA A 64 -9.30 3.68 2.18
C ALA A 64 -8.51 3.79 3.48
N VAL A 65 -8.73 2.85 4.39
CA VAL A 65 -7.95 2.72 5.62
C VAL A 65 -7.12 1.45 5.62
N ILE A 66 -6.04 1.42 6.40
CA ILE A 66 -5.25 0.21 6.59
C ILE A 66 -6.11 -0.83 7.29
N GLN A 67 -6.26 -1.98 6.65
CA GLN A 67 -6.77 -3.18 7.30
C GLN A 67 -5.62 -3.92 7.99
N THR A 68 -4.55 -4.21 7.23
CA THR A 68 -3.34 -4.89 7.71
C THR A 68 -2.14 -4.55 6.81
N TYR A 69 -0.94 -4.71 7.34
CA TYR A 69 0.28 -4.77 6.54
C TYR A 69 1.25 -5.81 7.10
N PHE A 70 2.06 -6.39 6.24
CA PHE A 70 3.06 -7.39 6.55
C PHE A 70 4.36 -7.07 5.81
N THR A 71 5.49 -7.44 6.41
CA THR A 71 6.82 -7.29 5.82
C THR A 71 7.53 -8.62 5.79
N SER A 72 8.08 -9.01 4.63
CA SER A 72 8.78 -10.29 4.46
C SER A 72 10.15 -10.36 5.13
N VAL A 73 10.75 -9.21 5.48
CA VAL A 73 12.14 -9.15 5.96
C VAL A 73 12.21 -8.77 7.43
N THR A 74 12.99 -9.55 8.19
CA THR A 74 13.14 -9.39 9.64
C THR A 74 14.15 -8.30 10.04
N ASN A 75 14.96 -7.76 9.12
CA ASN A 75 16.02 -6.80 9.48
C ASN A 75 16.38 -5.73 8.41
N LEU A 76 15.49 -4.76 8.17
CA LEU A 76 15.74 -3.61 7.29
C LEU A 76 16.72 -2.57 7.86
N TYR A 77 17.34 -2.85 9.02
CA TYR A 77 18.37 -2.01 9.63
C TYR A 77 19.77 -2.20 9.02
N GLN A 78 19.95 -3.18 8.12
CA GLN A 78 21.19 -3.32 7.36
C GLN A 78 21.09 -2.53 6.04
N GLU A 79 22.11 -1.72 5.77
CA GLU A 79 22.24 -0.95 4.53
C GLU A 79 22.16 -1.87 3.30
N ASN A 80 21.50 -1.40 2.24
CA ASN A 80 21.23 -2.12 0.98
C ASN A 80 20.26 -3.31 1.06
N GLN A 81 19.53 -3.50 2.16
CA GLN A 81 18.43 -4.46 2.17
C GLN A 81 17.16 -3.90 1.54
N ILE A 82 16.42 -4.78 0.85
CA ILE A 82 15.12 -4.52 0.25
C ILE A 82 14.10 -5.42 0.96
N GLY A 83 13.05 -4.81 1.50
CA GLY A 83 11.93 -5.51 2.12
C GLY A 83 10.71 -5.48 1.23
N THR A 84 10.04 -6.62 1.06
CA THR A 84 8.74 -6.65 0.40
C THR A 84 7.66 -6.39 1.45
N PHE A 85 6.89 -5.34 1.22
CA PHE A 85 5.73 -4.97 2.00
C PHE A 85 4.47 -5.42 1.29
N THR A 86 3.59 -6.11 2.01
CA THR A 86 2.22 -6.40 1.58
C THR A 86 1.30 -5.50 2.38
N LEU A 87 0.56 -4.62 1.70
CA LEU A 87 -0.38 -3.69 2.31
C LEU A 87 -1.80 -4.03 1.85
N THR A 88 -2.69 -4.27 2.81
CA THR A 88 -4.13 -4.46 2.57
C THR A 88 -4.89 -3.24 3.08
N LEU A 89 -5.57 -2.57 2.16
CA LEU A 89 -6.45 -1.44 2.43
C LEU A 89 -7.90 -1.87 2.29
N VAL A 90 -8.78 -1.24 3.06
CA VAL A 90 -10.23 -1.38 2.94
C VAL A 90 -10.85 -0.04 2.57
N GLU A 91 -11.63 -0.02 1.50
CA GLU A 91 -12.32 1.19 1.04
C GLU A 91 -13.28 1.72 2.11
N GLU A 92 -13.18 3.02 2.41
CA GLU A 92 -14.19 3.70 3.21
C GLU A 92 -15.38 4.01 2.30
N GLN A 93 -16.52 3.39 2.58
CA GLN A 93 -17.76 3.79 1.93
C GLN A 93 -18.09 5.24 2.33
N PRO A 94 -18.44 6.13 1.39
CA PRO A 94 -19.00 7.42 1.73
C PRO A 94 -20.28 7.21 2.55
N LYS A 95 -20.36 7.85 3.72
CA LYS A 95 -21.57 7.88 4.54
C LYS A 95 -22.70 8.64 3.85
#